data_AF-A0A075ASS3-F1
#
_entry.id   AF-A0A075ASS3-F1
#
_cell.length_a   1.000
_cell.length_b   1.000
_cell.length_c   1.000
_cell.angle_alpha   90.00
_cell.angle_beta   90.00
_cell.angle_gamma   90.00
#
_symmetry.space_group_name_H-M   'P 1'
#
loop_
_entity.id
_entity.type
_entity.pdbx_description
1 polymer ?
#
loop_
_entity_poly.entity_id
_entity_poly.type
_entity_poly.pdbx_seq_one_letter_code
_entity_poly.pdbx_strand_id
1 'polypeptide(L)'
;MKISFCLAVVLCSISVIVAPPVQEFNFIQDQLLVISKNVTLKAQDCENVLSDYNLVKRNYLETINNMKSFKVIPSYSIFTPYSWKQHVPKVQSLFDKAYSYYIKLYKSKAKEYTVPTLNEENATFADYISHISTLDEFSVNVLEKARELKDLRKVYITESPRVSTGPRDIRNELEKTFDKMGASPKREYLNLPLVNVDPARDSKLEAEIQEMFDQPAAYDSNDGYDFSF
;
A
#
# COMPACT_ATOMS: atom_id res chain seq x y z
N MET A 1 91.85 -24.96 21.64
CA MET A 1 91.21 -23.63 21.68
C MET A 1 90.44 -23.42 20.38
N LYS A 2 89.14 -23.12 20.49
CA LYS A 2 88.27 -22.37 19.55
C LYS A 2 87.97 -23.06 18.21
N ILE A 3 86.84 -23.77 18.09
CA ILE A 3 85.50 -23.21 17.74
C ILE A 3 85.57 -22.35 16.49
N SER A 4 85.28 -22.94 15.33
CA SER A 4 84.58 -22.25 14.25
C SER A 4 84.07 -23.28 13.23
N PHE A 5 83.11 -24.10 13.67
CA PHE A 5 82.43 -25.09 12.85
C PHE A 5 80.93 -24.93 13.01
N CYS A 6 80.38 -23.74 12.70
CA CYS A 6 78.93 -23.49 12.78
C CYS A 6 78.37 -22.38 11.87
N LEU A 7 79.14 -21.73 10.97
CA LEU A 7 78.67 -20.46 10.37
C LEU A 7 78.68 -20.37 8.83
N ALA A 8 78.64 -21.49 8.12
CA ALA A 8 78.37 -21.48 6.67
C ALA A 8 77.34 -22.52 6.20
N VAL A 9 76.72 -23.27 7.12
CA VAL A 9 75.49 -24.05 6.84
C VAL A 9 74.23 -23.17 6.99
N VAL A 10 74.39 -21.95 7.49
CA VAL A 10 73.30 -20.97 7.69
C VAL A 10 72.97 -20.17 6.42
N LEU A 11 73.82 -20.20 5.38
CA LEU A 11 73.57 -19.47 4.13
C LEU A 11 73.01 -20.34 2.98
N CYS A 12 72.84 -21.65 3.19
CA CYS A 12 72.10 -22.52 2.26
C CYS A 12 70.76 -23.03 2.82
N SER A 13 70.37 -22.60 4.02
CA SER A 13 69.07 -22.93 4.63
C SER A 13 68.06 -21.78 4.53
N ILE A 14 68.41 -20.67 3.86
CA ILE A 14 67.50 -19.56 3.54
C ILE A 14 67.38 -19.42 2.01
N SER A 15 66.78 -20.41 1.36
CA SER A 15 66.21 -20.22 0.00
C SER A 15 64.97 -21.07 -0.24
N VAL A 16 64.37 -21.59 0.82
CA VAL A 16 62.96 -22.03 0.81
C VAL A 16 62.19 -21.08 1.72
N ILE A 17 62.27 -19.78 1.42
CA ILE A 17 61.07 -18.97 1.57
C ILE A 17 60.30 -19.29 0.30
N VAL A 18 59.47 -20.33 0.40
CA VAL A 18 58.28 -20.47 -0.43
C VAL A 18 57.72 -19.06 -0.54
N ALA A 19 57.43 -18.59 -1.74
CA ALA A 19 56.67 -17.37 -1.92
C ALA A 19 55.18 -17.74 -1.94
N PRO A 20 54.48 -18.01 -0.82
CA PRO A 20 53.03 -17.98 -0.83
C PRO A 20 52.41 -16.58 -0.59
N PRO A 21 53.08 -15.48 -0.17
CA PRO A 21 52.34 -14.28 0.20
C PRO A 21 51.77 -13.51 -1.00
N VAL A 22 52.41 -13.57 -2.18
CA VAL A 22 51.95 -12.82 -3.36
C VAL A 22 50.78 -13.50 -4.05
N GLN A 23 50.80 -14.84 -4.16
CA GLN A 23 49.70 -15.59 -4.78
C GLN A 23 48.44 -15.58 -3.91
N GLU A 24 48.56 -15.76 -2.59
CA GLU A 24 47.43 -15.66 -1.66
C GLU A 24 46.84 -14.24 -1.62
N PHE A 25 47.70 -13.21 -1.63
CA PHE A 25 47.24 -11.83 -1.68
C PHE A 25 46.49 -11.51 -2.98
N ASN A 26 47.03 -11.91 -4.14
CA ASN A 26 46.37 -11.70 -5.43
C ASN A 26 45.03 -12.46 -5.50
N PHE A 27 44.95 -13.67 -4.95
CA PHE A 27 43.71 -14.44 -4.88
C PHE A 27 42.63 -13.76 -4.03
N ILE A 28 42.99 -13.23 -2.85
CA ILE A 28 42.06 -12.49 -1.98
C ILE A 28 41.62 -11.19 -2.67
N GLN A 29 42.53 -10.49 -3.34
CA GLN A 29 42.22 -9.27 -4.08
C GLN A 29 41.25 -9.55 -5.24
N ASP A 30 41.46 -10.61 -6.00
CA ASP A 30 40.56 -11.02 -7.09
C ASP A 30 39.17 -11.39 -6.57
N GLN A 31 39.09 -12.10 -5.44
CA GLN A 31 37.81 -12.42 -4.80
C GLN A 31 37.06 -11.17 -4.31
N LEU A 32 37.76 -10.21 -3.72
CA LEU A 32 37.19 -8.93 -3.29
C LEU A 32 36.71 -8.10 -4.49
N LEU A 33 37.44 -8.12 -5.61
CA LEU A 33 37.04 -7.43 -6.82
C LEU A 33 35.79 -8.07 -7.46
N VAL A 34 35.71 -9.40 -7.49
CA VAL A 34 34.53 -10.11 -7.99
C VAL A 34 33.31 -9.84 -7.10
N ILE A 35 33.45 -9.92 -5.77
CA ILE A 35 32.31 -9.73 -4.87
C ILE A 35 31.82 -8.29 -4.84
N SER A 36 32.71 -7.29 -4.89
CA SER A 36 32.33 -5.88 -4.98
C SER A 36 31.59 -5.57 -6.28
N LYS A 37 32.01 -6.18 -7.40
CA LYS A 37 31.27 -6.11 -8.67
C LYS A 37 29.87 -6.73 -8.53
N ASN A 38 29.76 -7.90 -7.89
CA ASN A 38 28.46 -8.54 -7.66
C ASN A 38 27.53 -7.67 -6.80
N VAL A 39 28.06 -7.02 -5.76
CA VAL A 39 27.32 -6.08 -4.92
C VAL A 39 26.83 -4.88 -5.74
N THR A 40 27.69 -4.33 -6.60
CA THR A 40 27.31 -3.21 -7.48
C THR A 40 26.19 -3.61 -8.44
N LEU A 41 26.29 -4.77 -9.08
CA LEU A 41 25.24 -5.29 -9.97
C LEU A 41 23.93 -5.51 -9.21
N LYS A 42 24.00 -6.08 -8.00
CA LYS A 42 22.81 -6.30 -7.16
C LYS A 42 22.18 -4.99 -6.68
N ALA A 43 22.99 -3.99 -6.34
CA ALA A 43 22.48 -2.67 -6.00
C ALA A 43 21.75 -2.03 -7.19
N GLN A 44 22.28 -2.17 -8.40
CA GLN A 44 21.61 -1.72 -9.63
C GLN A 44 20.28 -2.47 -9.88
N ASP A 45 20.24 -3.79 -9.64
CA ASP A 45 18.99 -4.56 -9.71
C ASP A 45 17.96 -4.05 -8.69
N CYS A 46 18.38 -3.77 -7.45
CA CYS A 46 17.55 -3.15 -6.42
C CYS A 46 17.01 -1.78 -6.84
N GLU A 47 17.84 -0.94 -7.48
CA GLU A 47 17.43 0.36 -8.01
C GLU A 47 16.35 0.21 -9.11
N ASN A 48 16.51 -0.76 -10.00
CA ASN A 48 15.52 -1.06 -11.04
C ASN A 48 14.18 -1.50 -10.42
N VAL A 49 14.24 -2.43 -9.46
CA VAL A 49 13.05 -2.89 -8.70
C VAL A 49 12.38 -1.74 -7.96
N LEU A 50 13.16 -0.84 -7.34
CA LEU A 50 12.64 0.34 -6.64
C LEU A 50 12.00 1.34 -7.61
N SER A 51 12.58 1.52 -8.80
CA SER A 51 12.02 2.35 -9.87
C SER A 51 10.64 1.85 -10.29
N ASP A 52 10.51 0.54 -10.52
CA ASP A 52 9.24 -0.11 -10.85
C ASP A 52 8.21 0.05 -9.72
N TYR A 53 8.62 -0.17 -8.47
CA TYR A 53 7.76 0.07 -7.31
C TYR A 53 7.29 1.53 -7.25
N ASN A 54 8.18 2.49 -7.47
CA ASN A 54 7.85 3.91 -7.44
C ASN A 54 6.85 4.30 -8.54
N LEU A 55 6.95 3.71 -9.73
CA LEU A 55 5.96 3.88 -10.78
C LEU A 55 4.59 3.33 -10.37
N VAL A 56 4.55 2.11 -9.83
CA VAL A 56 3.31 1.48 -9.33
C VAL A 56 2.68 2.33 -8.22
N LYS A 57 3.50 2.76 -7.25
CA LYS A 57 3.10 3.61 -6.14
C LYS A 57 2.52 4.92 -6.63
N ARG A 58 3.13 5.57 -7.62
CA ARG A 58 2.60 6.81 -8.22
C ARG A 58 1.20 6.59 -8.79
N ASN A 59 1.03 5.56 -9.61
CA ASN A 59 -0.26 5.24 -10.24
C ASN A 59 -1.33 4.89 -9.19
N TYR A 60 -0.94 4.18 -8.13
CA TYR A 60 -1.80 3.86 -7.00
C TYR A 60 -2.24 5.13 -6.25
N LEU A 61 -1.30 6.00 -5.89
CA LEU A 61 -1.58 7.25 -5.19
C LEU A 61 -2.41 8.23 -6.03
N GLU A 62 -2.17 8.28 -7.33
CA GLU A 62 -3.00 9.07 -8.26
C GLU A 62 -4.44 8.58 -8.26
N THR A 63 -4.65 7.26 -8.31
CA THR A 63 -5.99 6.67 -8.19
C THR A 63 -6.66 7.10 -6.88
N ILE A 64 -5.94 7.04 -5.75
CA ILE A 64 -6.47 7.49 -4.45
C ILE A 64 -6.77 8.99 -4.42
N ASN A 65 -5.90 9.82 -5.00
CA ASN A 65 -6.08 11.27 -5.01
C ASN A 65 -7.28 11.72 -5.87
N ASN A 66 -7.69 10.89 -6.83
CA ASN A 66 -8.86 11.14 -7.67
C ASN A 66 -10.18 10.65 -7.04
N MET A 67 -10.12 9.90 -5.94
CA MET A 67 -11.31 9.48 -5.21
C MET A 67 -12.02 10.70 -4.62
N LYS A 68 -13.35 10.63 -4.47
CA LYS A 68 -14.17 11.67 -3.86
C LYS A 68 -15.21 11.08 -2.93
N SER A 69 -15.69 11.89 -1.99
CA SER A 69 -16.92 11.58 -1.27
C SER A 69 -18.11 11.65 -2.22
N PHE A 70 -19.14 10.83 -2.01
CA PHE A 70 -20.38 10.97 -2.76
C PHE A 70 -21.09 12.27 -2.39
N LYS A 71 -21.78 12.85 -3.38
CA LYS A 71 -22.59 14.05 -3.19
C LYS A 71 -24.05 13.66 -3.03
N VAL A 72 -24.55 13.77 -1.81
CA VAL A 72 -25.97 13.60 -1.48
C VAL A 72 -26.58 14.98 -1.31
N ILE A 73 -27.51 15.32 -2.20
CA ILE A 73 -28.21 16.60 -2.20
C ILE A 73 -29.56 16.40 -1.53
N PRO A 74 -29.97 17.29 -0.60
CA PRO A 74 -31.34 17.30 -0.12
C PRO A 74 -32.28 17.58 -1.28
N SER A 75 -33.04 16.58 -1.72
CA SER A 75 -34.11 16.81 -2.68
C SER A 75 -35.29 17.45 -1.97
N TYR A 76 -35.77 18.55 -2.53
CA TYR A 76 -36.94 19.26 -2.03
C TYR A 76 -38.22 18.80 -2.71
N SER A 77 -38.21 17.63 -3.37
CA SER A 77 -39.41 17.01 -3.91
C SER A 77 -40.52 16.97 -2.86
N ILE A 78 -41.75 17.24 -3.32
CA ILE A 78 -42.97 17.17 -2.48
C ILE A 78 -43.23 15.74 -1.98
N PHE A 79 -42.65 14.74 -2.64
CA PHE A 79 -42.80 13.34 -2.30
C PHE A 79 -41.86 12.90 -1.18
N THR A 80 -40.76 13.62 -0.90
CA THR A 80 -39.81 13.25 0.15
C THR A 80 -40.31 13.73 1.53
N PRO A 81 -40.47 12.84 2.53
CA PRO A 81 -40.92 13.23 3.86
C PRO A 81 -39.98 14.25 4.50
N TYR A 82 -40.52 15.16 5.30
CA TYR A 82 -39.72 16.18 5.99
C TYR A 82 -38.67 15.58 6.94
N SER A 83 -38.98 14.44 7.59
CA SER A 83 -38.04 13.67 8.41
C SER A 83 -36.81 13.21 7.64
N TRP A 84 -36.95 12.84 6.36
CA TRP A 84 -35.83 12.45 5.50
C TRP A 84 -34.89 13.61 5.24
N LYS A 85 -35.45 14.76 4.84
CA LYS A 85 -34.69 15.97 4.48
C LYS A 85 -33.79 16.44 5.63
N GLN A 86 -34.25 16.32 6.87
CA GLN A 86 -33.48 16.69 8.07
C GLN A 86 -32.26 15.80 8.31
N HIS A 87 -32.26 14.56 7.81
CA HIS A 87 -31.19 13.60 8.04
C HIS A 87 -30.17 13.54 6.89
N VAL A 88 -30.48 14.07 5.70
CA VAL A 88 -29.55 14.14 4.56
C VAL A 88 -28.20 14.79 4.91
N PRO A 89 -28.15 15.95 5.62
CA PRO A 89 -26.86 16.54 6.01
C PRO A 89 -26.01 15.62 6.90
N LYS A 90 -26.66 14.82 7.76
CA LYS A 90 -25.97 13.86 8.61
C LYS A 90 -25.41 12.70 7.81
N VAL A 91 -26.14 12.21 6.81
CA VAL A 91 -25.64 11.18 5.88
C VAL A 91 -24.45 11.71 5.09
N GLN A 92 -24.56 12.90 4.47
CA GLN A 92 -23.42 13.51 3.77
C GLN A 92 -22.17 13.60 4.66
N SER A 93 -22.33 14.07 5.89
CA SER A 93 -21.23 14.15 6.85
C SER A 93 -20.58 12.79 7.14
N LEU A 94 -21.36 11.70 7.16
CA LEU A 94 -20.86 10.35 7.39
C LEU A 94 -20.09 9.81 6.17
N PHE A 95 -20.54 10.11 4.95
CA PHE A 95 -19.81 9.82 3.72
C PHE A 95 -18.47 10.58 3.67
N ASP A 96 -18.45 11.85 4.07
CA ASP A 96 -17.21 12.65 4.12
C ASP A 96 -16.20 12.11 5.16
N LYS A 97 -16.72 11.62 6.31
CA LYS A 97 -15.90 10.92 7.30
C LYS A 97 -15.34 9.61 6.73
N ALA A 98 -16.16 8.84 6.02
CA ALA A 98 -15.74 7.58 5.39
C ALA A 98 -14.65 7.83 4.35
N TYR A 99 -14.84 8.84 3.50
CA TYR A 99 -13.84 9.32 2.56
C TYR A 99 -12.52 9.63 3.26
N SER A 100 -12.55 10.46 4.30
CA SER A 100 -11.35 10.83 5.06
C SER A 100 -10.63 9.61 5.67
N TYR A 101 -11.40 8.66 6.22
CA TYR A 101 -10.87 7.41 6.76
C TYR A 101 -10.17 6.58 5.68
N TYR A 102 -10.84 6.31 4.56
CA TYR A 102 -10.31 5.44 3.51
C TYR A 102 -9.12 6.06 2.78
N ILE A 103 -9.14 7.38 2.53
CA ILE A 103 -7.97 8.08 1.97
C ILE A 103 -6.75 7.87 2.86
N LYS A 104 -6.89 8.04 4.18
CA LYS A 104 -5.78 7.84 5.12
C LYS A 104 -5.33 6.37 5.13
N LEU A 105 -6.28 5.43 5.20
CA LEU A 105 -5.98 4.00 5.20
C LEU A 105 -5.24 3.58 3.94
N TYR A 106 -5.71 3.99 2.76
CA TYR A 106 -5.12 3.60 1.48
C TYR A 106 -3.75 4.25 1.27
N LYS A 107 -3.59 5.54 1.57
CA LYS A 107 -2.27 6.19 1.52
C LYS A 107 -1.25 5.53 2.43
N SER A 108 -1.67 5.02 3.60
CA SER A 108 -0.75 4.33 4.53
C SER A 108 -0.13 3.04 3.98
N LYS A 109 -0.71 2.46 2.91
CA LYS A 109 -0.16 1.25 2.26
C LYS A 109 1.04 1.57 1.36
N ALA A 110 1.16 2.80 0.88
CA ALA A 110 2.26 3.24 0.02
C ALA A 110 3.49 3.62 0.87
N LYS A 111 4.39 2.65 1.08
CA LYS A 111 5.63 2.87 1.86
C LYS A 111 6.72 3.58 1.03
N GLU A 112 7.68 4.16 1.72
CA GLU A 112 8.96 4.61 1.14
C GLU A 112 10.01 3.54 1.36
N TYR A 113 10.87 3.33 0.36
CA TYR A 113 11.99 2.41 0.43
C TYR A 113 13.25 3.12 -0.06
N THR A 114 14.37 2.75 0.54
CA THR A 114 15.71 3.19 0.13
C THR A 114 16.56 1.96 -0.05
N VAL A 115 17.34 1.90 -1.13
CA VAL A 115 18.27 0.80 -1.36
C VAL A 115 19.25 0.74 -0.18
N PRO A 116 19.45 -0.43 0.46
CA PRO A 116 20.43 -0.59 1.52
C PRO A 116 21.83 -0.24 1.02
N THR A 117 22.60 0.48 1.83
CA THR A 117 24.01 0.81 1.52
C THR A 117 24.94 0.08 2.47
N LEU A 118 26.09 -0.35 1.96
CA LEU A 118 27.18 -0.87 2.78
C LEU A 118 28.01 0.31 3.29
N ASN A 119 27.86 0.67 4.56
CA ASN A 119 28.48 1.87 5.15
C ASN A 119 29.77 1.56 5.92
N GLU A 120 30.61 0.66 5.40
CA GLU A 120 31.84 0.22 6.08
C GLU A 120 33.10 0.67 5.33
N GLU A 121 33.94 1.44 6.03
CA GLU A 121 35.18 2.02 5.48
C GLU A 121 36.26 0.95 5.21
N ASN A 122 36.13 -0.24 5.81
CA ASN A 122 37.01 -1.40 5.60
C ASN A 122 36.20 -2.73 5.59
N ALA A 123 35.16 -2.80 4.75
CA ALA A 123 34.30 -3.99 4.65
C ALA A 123 35.12 -5.26 4.36
N THR A 124 34.84 -6.32 5.11
CA THR A 124 35.45 -7.64 4.88
C THR A 124 34.69 -8.41 3.80
N PHE A 125 35.28 -9.50 3.31
CA PHE A 125 34.59 -10.40 2.37
C PHE A 125 33.27 -10.95 2.93
N ALA A 126 33.20 -11.23 4.24
CA ALA A 126 31.98 -11.70 4.89
C ALA A 126 30.89 -10.61 4.91
N ASP A 127 31.27 -9.34 5.09
CA ASP A 127 30.34 -8.21 5.09
C ASP A 127 29.71 -8.03 3.71
N TYR A 128 30.50 -8.17 2.64
CA TYR A 128 29.98 -8.17 1.28
C TYR A 128 28.99 -9.31 1.00
N ILE A 129 29.28 -10.54 1.47
CA ILE A 129 28.34 -11.68 1.32
C ILE A 129 27.03 -11.39 2.07
N SER A 130 27.12 -10.91 3.31
CA SER A 130 25.97 -10.55 4.13
C SER A 130 25.14 -9.45 3.46
N HIS A 131 25.82 -8.45 2.88
CA HIS A 131 25.17 -7.35 2.18
C HIS A 131 24.45 -7.81 0.90
N ILE A 132 25.03 -8.73 0.13
CA ILE A 132 24.33 -9.34 -1.03
C ILE A 132 23.00 -9.97 -0.58
N SER A 133 23.02 -10.71 0.52
CA SER A 133 21.80 -11.33 1.07
C SER A 133 20.75 -10.27 1.46
N THR A 134 21.21 -9.16 2.06
CA THR A 134 20.34 -8.01 2.40
C THR A 134 19.71 -7.37 1.16
N LEU A 135 20.48 -7.22 0.07
CA LEU A 135 19.98 -6.68 -1.20
C LEU A 135 18.96 -7.62 -1.87
N ASP A 136 19.18 -8.94 -1.79
CA ASP A 136 18.24 -9.94 -2.30
C ASP A 136 16.91 -9.90 -1.52
N GLU A 137 16.97 -9.89 -0.19
CA GLU A 137 15.77 -9.76 0.67
C GLU A 137 15.01 -8.45 0.41
N PHE A 138 15.75 -7.34 0.25
CA PHE A 138 15.17 -6.04 -0.11
C PHE A 138 14.41 -6.14 -1.43
N SER A 139 15.02 -6.70 -2.47
CA SER A 139 14.41 -6.84 -3.79
C SER A 139 13.12 -7.65 -3.74
N VAL A 140 13.13 -8.79 -3.03
CA VAL A 140 11.95 -9.65 -2.87
C VAL A 140 10.82 -8.89 -2.17
N ASN A 141 11.12 -8.20 -1.07
CA ASN A 141 10.11 -7.44 -0.31
C ASN A 141 9.52 -6.29 -1.12
N VAL A 142 10.35 -5.52 -1.84
CA VAL A 142 9.87 -4.42 -2.68
C VAL A 142 9.00 -4.93 -3.83
N LEU A 143 9.38 -6.05 -4.47
CA LEU A 143 8.57 -6.68 -5.51
C LEU A 143 7.21 -7.17 -4.99
N GLU A 144 7.20 -7.81 -3.81
CA GLU A 144 5.96 -8.24 -3.15
C GLU A 144 5.05 -7.04 -2.87
N LYS A 145 5.61 -5.96 -2.35
CA LYS A 145 4.88 -4.73 -2.04
C LYS A 145 4.38 -4.03 -3.30
N ALA A 146 5.12 -4.10 -4.40
CA ALA A 146 4.66 -3.62 -5.70
C ALA A 146 3.44 -4.42 -6.19
N ARG A 147 3.44 -5.75 -6.01
CA ARG A 147 2.29 -6.60 -6.35
C ARG A 147 1.08 -6.27 -5.48
N GLU A 148 1.27 -6.17 -4.16
CA GLU A 148 0.21 -5.78 -3.23
C GLU A 148 -0.44 -4.45 -3.65
N LEU A 149 0.34 -3.42 -4.00
CA LEU A 149 -0.21 -2.15 -4.45
C LEU A 149 -0.98 -2.27 -5.77
N LYS A 150 -0.52 -3.09 -6.72
CA LYS A 150 -1.25 -3.36 -7.97
C LYS A 150 -2.60 -4.04 -7.70
N ASP A 151 -2.61 -5.04 -6.83
CA ASP A 151 -3.81 -5.80 -6.51
C ASP A 151 -4.81 -4.94 -5.73
N LEU A 152 -4.34 -4.19 -4.73
CA LEU A 152 -5.17 -3.22 -4.00
C LEU A 152 -5.76 -2.17 -4.93
N ARG A 153 -4.97 -1.64 -5.87
CA ARG A 153 -5.49 -0.69 -6.88
C ARG A 153 -6.64 -1.31 -7.66
N LYS A 154 -6.50 -2.56 -8.11
CA LYS A 154 -7.54 -3.27 -8.84
C LYS A 154 -8.81 -3.41 -8.00
N VAL A 155 -8.67 -3.89 -6.76
CA VAL A 155 -9.79 -4.07 -5.82
C VAL A 155 -10.52 -2.76 -5.57
N TYR A 156 -9.81 -1.65 -5.29
CA TYR A 156 -10.47 -0.37 -5.03
C TYR A 156 -11.21 0.17 -6.25
N ILE A 157 -10.68 -0.02 -7.46
CA ILE A 157 -11.37 0.37 -8.69
C ILE A 157 -12.65 -0.44 -8.91
N THR A 158 -12.67 -1.72 -8.54
CA THR A 158 -13.80 -2.61 -8.84
C THR A 158 -14.84 -2.74 -7.73
N GLU A 159 -14.42 -2.60 -6.46
CA GLU A 159 -15.22 -3.03 -5.30
C GLU A 159 -15.31 -1.96 -4.21
N SER A 160 -15.49 -0.68 -4.59
CA SER A 160 -15.58 0.46 -3.64
C SER A 160 -16.21 0.07 -2.29
N PRO A 161 -15.57 0.40 -1.15
CA PRO A 161 -16.00 -0.07 0.15
C PRO A 161 -17.47 0.29 0.40
N ARG A 162 -18.25 -0.66 0.88
CA ARG A 162 -19.69 -0.50 1.06
C ARG A 162 -20.03 -0.21 2.52
N VAL A 163 -21.24 0.30 2.79
CA VAL A 163 -21.72 0.55 4.15
C VAL A 163 -21.60 -0.71 5.02
N SER A 164 -22.00 -1.87 4.49
CA SER A 164 -21.92 -3.17 5.16
C SER A 164 -20.50 -3.55 5.64
N THR A 165 -19.49 -3.23 4.85
CA THR A 165 -18.07 -3.52 5.13
C THR A 165 -17.30 -2.32 5.69
N GLY A 166 -18.01 -1.20 5.94
CA GLY A 166 -17.45 0.05 6.42
C GLY A 166 -16.91 0.01 7.84
N PRO A 167 -16.18 1.07 8.26
CA PRO A 167 -15.77 1.26 9.65
C PRO A 167 -16.98 1.21 10.58
N ARG A 168 -16.85 0.48 11.70
CA ARG A 168 -17.98 0.13 12.58
C ARG A 168 -18.74 1.36 13.09
N ASP A 169 -18.03 2.41 13.46
CA ASP A 169 -18.59 3.67 13.93
C ASP A 169 -19.42 4.37 12.84
N ILE A 170 -18.86 4.52 11.65
CA ILE A 170 -19.53 5.14 10.49
C ILE A 170 -20.75 4.32 10.07
N ARG A 171 -20.59 3.00 9.92
CA ARG A 171 -21.66 2.08 9.56
C ARG A 171 -22.82 2.17 10.54
N ASN A 172 -22.55 2.07 11.85
CA ASN A 172 -23.59 2.11 12.86
C ASN A 172 -24.31 3.47 12.90
N GLU A 173 -23.59 4.58 12.68
CA GLU A 173 -24.23 5.90 12.59
C GLU A 173 -25.10 6.04 11.33
N LEU A 174 -24.65 5.49 10.19
CA LEU A 174 -25.42 5.48 8.94
C LEU A 174 -26.68 4.64 9.09
N GLU A 175 -26.57 3.41 9.59
CA GLU A 175 -27.72 2.53 9.87
C GLU A 175 -28.75 3.20 10.77
N LYS A 176 -28.31 3.81 11.88
CA LYS A 176 -29.20 4.57 12.77
C LYS A 176 -29.85 5.78 12.09
N THR A 177 -29.15 6.41 11.15
CA THR A 177 -29.68 7.57 10.42
C THR A 177 -30.72 7.12 9.39
N PHE A 178 -30.46 6.03 8.67
CA PHE A 178 -31.42 5.41 7.76
C PHE A 178 -32.67 4.91 8.50
N ASP A 179 -32.50 4.33 9.70
CA ASP A 179 -33.63 3.92 10.55
C ASP A 179 -34.54 5.10 10.92
N LYS A 180 -33.96 6.27 11.21
CA LYS A 180 -34.70 7.49 11.54
C LYS A 180 -35.37 8.14 10.33
N MET A 181 -34.82 7.94 9.14
CA MET A 181 -35.46 8.39 7.90
C MET A 181 -36.80 7.65 7.71
N GLY A 182 -36.90 6.38 8.10
CA GLY A 182 -38.21 5.76 8.35
C GLY A 182 -38.85 5.11 7.12
N ALA A 183 -38.07 4.48 6.25
CA ALA A 183 -38.61 3.50 5.31
C ALA A 183 -37.54 2.47 4.91
N SER A 184 -37.91 1.19 4.87
CA SER A 184 -37.01 0.11 4.40
C SER A 184 -36.92 0.17 2.88
N PRO A 185 -35.70 0.31 2.33
CA PRO A 185 -34.94 -0.87 1.96
C PRO A 185 -33.60 -0.91 2.71
N LYS A 186 -33.61 -1.31 3.99
CA LYS A 186 -32.38 -1.38 4.82
C LYS A 186 -31.24 -2.17 4.12
N ARG A 187 -31.59 -3.21 3.35
CA ARG A 187 -30.61 -4.02 2.62
C ARG A 187 -29.94 -3.29 1.46
N GLU A 188 -30.66 -2.41 0.77
CA GLU A 188 -30.11 -1.67 -0.38
C GLU A 188 -29.13 -0.60 0.10
N TYR A 189 -29.47 0.10 1.20
CA TYR A 189 -28.57 1.07 1.82
C TYR A 189 -27.27 0.47 2.35
N LEU A 190 -27.31 -0.77 2.85
CA LEU A 190 -26.10 -1.49 3.28
C LEU A 190 -25.15 -1.84 2.12
N ASN A 191 -25.69 -1.90 0.90
CA ASN A 191 -24.91 -2.13 -0.31
C ASN A 191 -24.41 -0.83 -0.95
N LEU A 192 -24.78 0.35 -0.42
CA LEU A 192 -24.25 1.60 -0.93
C LEU A 192 -22.73 1.65 -0.79
N PRO A 193 -22.01 2.11 -1.83
CA PRO A 193 -20.61 2.44 -1.70
C PRO A 193 -20.45 3.66 -0.77
N LEU A 194 -19.35 3.71 -0.02
CA LEU A 194 -19.03 4.78 0.92
C LEU A 194 -18.21 5.90 0.28
N VAL A 195 -17.51 5.61 -0.82
CA VAL A 195 -16.67 6.57 -1.56
C VAL A 195 -16.77 6.34 -3.08
N ASN A 196 -16.58 7.41 -3.84
CA ASN A 196 -16.49 7.34 -5.29
C ASN A 196 -15.00 7.19 -5.68
N VAL A 197 -14.60 5.99 -6.11
CA VAL A 197 -13.18 5.71 -6.41
C VAL A 197 -12.75 6.29 -7.76
N ASP A 198 -13.65 6.31 -8.74
CA ASP A 198 -13.40 6.90 -10.06
C ASP A 198 -14.67 7.65 -10.55
N PRO A 199 -14.81 8.93 -10.19
CA PRO A 199 -15.98 9.72 -10.56
C PRO A 199 -16.18 9.89 -12.06
N ALA A 200 -15.11 9.77 -12.85
CA ALA A 200 -15.20 9.89 -14.31
C ALA A 200 -15.80 8.64 -14.95
N ARG A 201 -15.61 7.46 -14.33
CA ARG A 201 -16.18 6.20 -14.81
C ARG A 201 -17.59 5.95 -14.29
N ASP A 202 -17.90 6.42 -13.08
CA ASP A 202 -19.13 6.08 -12.38
C ASP A 202 -20.03 7.29 -12.12
N SER A 203 -20.22 8.13 -13.14
CA SER A 203 -21.13 9.28 -13.09
C SER A 203 -22.59 8.85 -12.85
N LYS A 204 -22.94 7.60 -13.20
CA LYS A 204 -24.25 7.01 -12.93
C LYS A 204 -24.44 6.65 -11.46
N LEU A 205 -23.39 6.23 -10.77
CA LEU A 205 -23.47 5.81 -9.37
C LEU A 205 -23.88 6.95 -8.43
N GLU A 206 -23.39 8.18 -8.68
CA GLU A 206 -23.85 9.36 -7.94
C GLU A 206 -25.33 9.65 -8.19
N ALA A 207 -25.80 9.48 -9.43
CA ALA A 207 -27.21 9.64 -9.78
C ALA A 207 -28.09 8.54 -9.16
N GLU A 208 -27.64 7.29 -9.13
CA GLU A 208 -28.33 6.17 -8.49
C GLU A 208 -28.45 6.36 -6.97
N ILE A 209 -27.38 6.84 -6.34
CA ILE A 209 -27.40 7.22 -4.92
C ILE A 209 -28.40 8.33 -4.70
N GLN A 210 -28.37 9.38 -5.53
CA GLN A 210 -29.33 10.48 -5.43
C GLN A 210 -30.77 10.00 -5.64
N GLU A 211 -31.02 9.12 -6.61
CA GLU A 211 -32.33 8.54 -6.88
C GLU A 211 -32.86 7.73 -5.67
N MET A 212 -31.99 6.97 -5.00
CA MET A 212 -32.34 6.27 -3.75
C MET A 212 -32.69 7.21 -2.58
N PHE A 213 -32.21 8.45 -2.60
CA PHE A 213 -32.60 9.49 -1.64
C PHE A 213 -33.86 10.25 -2.08
N ASP A 214 -34.15 10.25 -3.39
CA ASP A 214 -35.29 10.95 -3.98
C ASP A 214 -36.57 10.09 -4.00
N GLN A 215 -36.42 8.77 -4.00
CA GLN A 215 -37.49 7.77 -3.85
C GLN A 215 -37.60 7.35 -2.39
N PRO A 216 -38.40 8.01 -1.53
CA PRO A 216 -38.73 7.43 -0.24
C PRO A 216 -39.40 6.07 -0.49
N ALA A 217 -39.07 5.06 0.30
CA ALA A 217 -39.69 3.76 0.13
C ALA A 217 -41.21 3.95 0.11
N ALA A 218 -41.87 3.28 -0.84
CA ALA A 218 -43.32 3.29 -0.93
C ALA A 218 -43.88 3.09 0.49
N TYR A 219 -44.67 4.05 0.96
CA TYR A 219 -45.51 3.81 2.12
C TYR A 219 -46.28 2.54 1.78
N ASP A 220 -45.99 1.45 2.49
CA ASP A 220 -46.80 0.25 2.42
C ASP A 220 -48.15 0.66 3.01
N SER A 221 -49.05 1.15 2.17
CA SER A 221 -50.36 1.69 2.55
C SER A 221 -51.33 0.58 3.00
N ASN A 222 -50.80 -0.52 3.55
CA ASN A 222 -51.57 -1.64 4.06
C ASN A 222 -52.06 -1.43 5.51
N ASP A 223 -51.72 -0.32 6.15
CA ASP A 223 -52.43 0.13 7.35
C ASP A 223 -53.75 0.78 6.91
N GLY A 224 -54.78 -0.06 6.77
CA GLY A 224 -56.13 0.29 6.35
C GLY A 224 -56.80 1.38 7.18
N TYR A 225 -56.51 2.63 6.86
CA TYR A 225 -57.34 3.76 7.25
C TYR A 225 -58.44 3.97 6.21
N ASP A 226 -59.62 3.47 6.54
CA ASP A 226 -60.87 3.77 5.88
C ASP A 226 -61.22 5.25 6.13
N PHE A 227 -61.06 6.08 5.11
CA PHE A 227 -61.53 7.47 5.10
C PHE A 227 -62.83 7.54 4.30
N SER A 228 -63.90 7.03 4.88
CA SER A 228 -65.26 7.41 4.47
C SER A 228 -65.68 8.68 5.24
N PHE A 229 -65.72 9.80 4.54
CA PHE A 229 -66.47 11.01 4.94
C PHE A 229 -67.89 10.96 4.37
#